data_AF-K1MBF7-F1
#
_entry.id   AF-K1MBF7-F1
#
_cell.length_a   1.000
_cell.length_b   1.000
_cell.length_c   1.000
_cell.angle_alpha   90.00
_cell.angle_beta   90.00
_cell.angle_gamma   90.00
#
_symmetry.space_group_name_H-M   'P 1'
#
loop_
_entity.id
_entity.type
_entity.pdbx_description
1 polymer ?
#
loop_
_entity_poly.entity_id
_entity_poly.type
_entity_poly.pdbx_seq_one_letter_code
_entity_poly.pdbx_strand_id
1 'polypeptide(L)'
;MTMQLVINDTELQKAVDQIMKERGYVPEEQLQGRTISIDEFAKKYAKPHGQAWVKRNILYPFQPDWCSNIHPGRGGKMTIFEYPAAIWMNEHRKEIDWDAK
;
A
#
# COMPACT_ATOMS: atom_id res chain seq x y z
N MET A 1 -13.38 -45.01 23.33
CA MET A 1 -13.95 -44.46 22.08
C MET A 1 -13.41 -43.06 21.91
N THR A 2 -12.61 -42.80 20.88
CA THR A 2 -12.14 -41.45 20.55
C THR A 2 -13.25 -40.72 19.81
N MET A 3 -13.66 -39.56 20.32
CA MET A 3 -14.66 -38.71 19.71
C MET A 3 -14.01 -38.04 18.48
N GLN A 4 -14.45 -38.38 17.28
CA GLN A 4 -14.05 -37.67 16.05
C GLN A 4 -14.99 -36.47 15.86
N LEU A 5 -14.44 -35.27 16.01
CA LEU A 5 -15.13 -34.05 15.61
C LEU A 5 -15.11 -33.98 14.08
N VAL A 6 -16.27 -34.24 13.47
CA VAL A 6 -16.48 -33.95 12.05
C VAL A 6 -16.75 -32.46 11.94
N ILE A 7 -15.72 -31.68 11.64
CA ILE A 7 -15.87 -30.25 11.38
C ILE A 7 -16.27 -30.11 9.91
N ASN A 8 -17.32 -29.33 9.66
CA ASN A 8 -17.73 -28.99 8.30
C ASN A 8 -16.69 -28.01 7.71
N ASP A 9 -16.08 -28.40 6.58
CA ASP A 9 -15.08 -27.58 5.89
C ASP A 9 -15.57 -26.15 5.59
N THR A 10 -16.86 -25.99 5.29
CA THR A 10 -17.47 -24.67 5.03
C THR A 10 -17.52 -23.82 6.30
N GLU A 11 -17.82 -24.41 7.46
CA GLU A 11 -17.84 -23.69 8.73
C GLU A 11 -16.42 -23.33 9.19
N LEU A 12 -15.47 -24.23 8.96
CA LEU A 12 -14.06 -23.97 9.21
C LEU A 12 -13.56 -22.79 8.37
N GLN A 13 -13.89 -22.78 7.07
CA GLN A 13 -13.49 -21.70 6.17
C GLN A 13 -14.08 -20.35 6.59
N LYS A 14 -15.37 -20.31 6.97
CA LYS A 14 -16.00 -19.08 7.50
C LYS A 14 -15.33 -18.60 8.80
N ALA A 15 -14.98 -19.51 9.70
CA ALA A 15 -14.30 -19.14 10.94
C ALA A 15 -12.91 -18.54 10.66
N VAL A 16 -12.16 -19.13 9.73
CA VAL A 16 -10.86 -18.60 9.28
C VAL A 16 -11.03 -17.22 8.66
N ASP A 17 -11.95 -17.04 7.71
CA ASP A 17 -12.20 -15.76 7.04
C ASP A 17 -12.56 -14.66 8.05
N GLN A 18 -13.40 -14.98 9.04
CA GLN A 18 -13.79 -14.05 10.10
C GLN A 18 -12.58 -13.63 10.96
N ILE A 19 -11.75 -14.58 11.40
CA ILE A 19 -10.54 -14.29 12.20
C ILE A 19 -9.56 -13.45 11.41
N MET A 20 -9.37 -13.77 10.12
CA MET A 20 -8.48 -13.03 9.23
C MET A 20 -8.94 -11.58 9.10
N LYS A 21 -10.24 -11.36 8.88
CA LYS A 21 -10.83 -10.02 8.81
C LYS A 21 -10.69 -9.24 10.13
N GLU A 22 -10.93 -9.87 11.27
CA GLU A 22 -10.75 -9.25 12.60
C GLU A 22 -9.32 -8.82 12.86
N ARG A 23 -8.35 -9.56 12.32
CA ARG A 23 -6.92 -9.22 12.38
C ARG A 23 -6.47 -8.22 11.32
N GLY A 24 -7.39 -7.72 10.50
CA GLY A 24 -7.13 -6.71 9.48
C GLY A 24 -6.59 -7.25 8.16
N TYR A 25 -6.63 -8.57 7.94
CA TYR A 25 -6.33 -9.15 6.64
C TYR A 25 -7.51 -8.94 5.69
N VAL A 26 -7.20 -8.52 4.48
CA VAL A 26 -8.16 -8.38 3.38
C VAL A 26 -7.69 -9.24 2.21
N PRO A 27 -8.61 -9.76 1.37
CA PRO A 27 -8.23 -10.41 0.12
C PRO A 27 -7.30 -9.52 -0.69
N GLU A 28 -6.30 -10.12 -1.33
CA GLU A 28 -5.30 -9.40 -2.15
C GLU A 28 -5.97 -8.53 -3.23
N GLU A 29 -7.05 -9.04 -3.80
CA GLU A 29 -7.91 -8.37 -4.79
C GLU A 29 -8.49 -7.03 -4.29
N GLN A 30 -8.70 -6.87 -2.97
CA GLN A 30 -9.20 -5.62 -2.38
C GLN A 30 -8.10 -4.58 -2.16
N LEU A 31 -6.83 -5.00 -2.19
CA LEU A 31 -5.68 -4.07 -2.16
C LEU A 31 -5.40 -3.52 -3.56
N GLN A 32 -5.70 -4.31 -4.59
CA GLN A 32 -5.57 -3.91 -5.99
C GLN A 32 -6.63 -2.87 -6.35
N GLY A 33 -6.20 -1.73 -6.90
CA GLY A 33 -7.08 -0.62 -7.31
C GLY A 33 -7.32 0.46 -6.25
N ARG A 34 -6.87 0.29 -5.00
CA ARG A 34 -6.90 1.38 -4.03
C ARG A 34 -5.94 2.49 -4.44
N THR A 35 -6.47 3.71 -4.53
CA THR A 35 -5.67 4.91 -4.80
C THR A 35 -5.61 5.82 -3.57
N ILE A 36 -4.47 6.46 -3.36
CA ILE A 36 -4.26 7.43 -2.28
C ILE A 36 -3.70 8.75 -2.82
N SER A 37 -3.86 9.80 -2.03
CA SER A 37 -3.20 11.09 -2.27
C SER A 37 -1.71 11.04 -1.92
N ILE A 38 -0.93 11.98 -2.44
CA ILE A 38 0.48 12.14 -2.06
C ILE A 38 0.66 12.47 -0.57
N ASP A 39 -0.33 13.12 0.05
CA ASP A 39 -0.32 13.40 1.48
C ASP A 39 -0.41 12.12 2.32
N GLU A 40 -1.35 11.25 1.96
CA GLU A 40 -1.51 9.94 2.58
C GLU A 40 -0.28 9.06 2.35
N PHE A 41 0.27 9.07 1.13
CA PHE A 41 1.49 8.34 0.82
C PHE A 41 2.66 8.80 1.69
N ALA A 42 2.89 10.12 1.81
CA ALA A 42 3.96 10.67 2.63
C ALA A 42 3.80 10.25 4.11
N LYS A 43 2.58 10.32 4.64
CA LYS A 43 2.26 9.92 6.02
C LYS A 43 2.45 8.43 6.29
N LYS A 44 2.20 7.57 5.31
CA LYS A 44 2.29 6.11 5.47
C LYS A 44 3.70 5.59 5.22
N TYR A 45 4.34 6.03 4.15
CA TYR A 45 5.55 5.39 3.63
C TYR A 45 6.80 6.25 3.76
N ALA A 46 6.68 7.56 3.96
CA ALA A 46 7.82 8.47 3.92
C ALA A 46 7.94 9.38 5.15
N LYS A 47 7.43 8.97 6.33
CA LYS A 47 7.63 9.75 7.56
C LYS A 47 9.13 9.88 7.91
N PRO A 48 9.59 11.05 8.41
CA PRO A 48 8.82 12.25 8.78
C PRO A 48 8.57 13.25 7.63
N HIS A 49 8.88 12.88 6.39
CA HIS A 49 8.90 13.78 5.25
C HIS A 49 7.50 14.10 4.70
N GLY A 50 7.37 15.28 4.09
CA GLY A 50 6.14 15.76 3.47
C GLY A 50 6.12 15.59 1.94
N GLN A 51 5.04 16.06 1.33
CA GLN A 51 4.77 15.90 -0.12
C GLN A 51 5.90 16.44 -1.01
N ALA A 52 6.48 17.60 -0.67
CA ALA A 52 7.55 18.21 -1.46
C ALA A 52 8.81 17.35 -1.50
N TRP A 53 9.14 16.72 -0.38
CA TRP A 53 10.28 15.81 -0.26
C TRP A 53 10.03 14.52 -1.05
N VAL A 54 8.82 13.94 -0.93
CA VAL A 54 8.42 12.76 -1.72
C VAL A 54 8.54 13.03 -3.22
N LYS A 55 8.10 14.20 -3.69
CA LYS A 55 8.26 14.58 -5.10
C LYS A 55 9.74 14.62 -5.50
N ARG A 56 10.56 15.33 -4.74
CA ARG A 56 11.99 15.56 -5.05
C ARG A 56 12.81 14.29 -5.01
N ASN A 57 12.56 13.41 -4.04
CA ASN A 57 13.45 12.29 -3.72
C ASN A 57 12.88 10.92 -4.13
N ILE A 58 11.59 10.83 -4.47
CA ILE A 58 10.96 9.59 -4.90
C ILE A 58 10.33 9.75 -6.30
N LEU A 59 9.35 10.65 -6.46
CA LEU A 59 8.59 10.66 -7.72
C LEU A 59 9.39 11.17 -8.92
N TYR A 60 10.13 12.27 -8.78
CA TYR A 60 10.89 12.84 -9.90
C TYR A 60 12.12 12.02 -10.29
N PRO A 61 12.93 11.49 -9.36
CA PRO A 61 14.12 10.72 -9.73
C PRO A 61 13.77 9.34 -10.30
N PHE A 62 12.80 8.66 -9.69
CA PHE A 62 12.49 7.27 -10.04
C PHE A 62 11.37 7.13 -11.08
N GLN A 63 10.59 8.19 -11.32
CA GLN A 63 9.47 8.22 -12.29
C GLN A 63 8.61 6.94 -12.28
N PRO A 64 8.06 6.57 -11.11
CA PRO A 64 7.42 5.27 -10.95
C PRO A 64 6.12 5.15 -11.76
N ASP A 65 5.85 3.95 -12.26
CA ASP A 65 4.63 3.60 -12.99
C ASP A 65 3.37 3.54 -12.10
N TRP A 66 3.54 3.37 -10.79
CA TRP A 66 2.47 3.40 -9.79
C TRP A 66 1.96 4.81 -9.44
N CYS A 67 2.54 5.87 -10.01
CA CYS A 67 2.08 7.25 -9.83
C CYS A 67 1.63 7.84 -11.16
N SER A 68 0.35 8.20 -11.28
CA SER A 68 -0.16 8.88 -12.46
C SER A 68 -0.04 10.40 -12.32
N ASN A 69 0.28 11.06 -13.45
CA ASN A 69 0.35 12.52 -13.55
C ASN A 69 1.28 13.15 -12.50
N ILE A 70 2.55 12.72 -12.48
CA ILE A 70 3.60 13.19 -11.55
C ILE A 70 3.80 14.71 -11.60
N HIS A 71 3.51 15.33 -12.76
CA HIS A 71 3.55 16.78 -12.98
C HIS A 71 2.15 17.32 -13.29
N PRO A 72 1.24 17.37 -12.31
CA PRO A 72 -0.11 17.85 -12.57
C PRO A 72 -0.05 19.35 -12.91
N GLY A 73 -0.60 19.70 -14.09
CA GLY A 73 -0.87 21.10 -14.44
C GLY A 73 -1.93 21.73 -13.52
N ARG A 74 -2.29 22.98 -13.78
CA ARG A 74 -3.31 23.69 -12.99
C ARG A 74 -4.65 22.91 -13.02
N GLY A 75 -5.13 22.48 -11.85
CA GLY A 75 -6.35 21.67 -11.73
C GLY A 75 -6.17 20.17 -11.97
N GLY A 76 -4.96 19.73 -12.36
CA GLY A 76 -4.63 18.32 -12.50
C GLY A 76 -4.55 17.62 -11.13
N LYS A 77 -5.02 16.38 -11.07
CA LYS A 77 -4.85 15.51 -9.90
C LYS A 77 -3.77 14.47 -10.18
N MET A 78 -2.93 14.24 -9.17
CA MET A 78 -1.99 13.13 -9.12
C MET A 78 -2.66 11.98 -8.37
N THR A 79 -2.43 10.75 -8.81
CA THR A 79 -3.01 9.56 -8.19
C THR A 79 -1.92 8.53 -7.93
N ILE A 80 -1.83 8.02 -6.70
CA ILE A 80 -0.89 6.96 -6.32
C ILE A 80 -1.68 5.67 -6.16
N PHE A 81 -1.29 4.61 -6.87
CA PHE A 81 -1.83 3.27 -6.69
C PHE A 81 -1.12 2.63 -5.49
N GLU A 82 -1.83 2.46 -4.36
CA GLU A 82 -1.19 2.21 -3.06
C GLU A 82 -0.44 0.88 -3.02
N TYR A 83 -1.05 -0.20 -3.54
CA TYR A 83 -0.44 -1.53 -3.49
C TYR A 83 0.92 -1.60 -4.22
N PRO A 84 1.03 -1.24 -5.51
CA PRO A 84 2.32 -1.26 -6.19
C PRO A 84 3.32 -0.23 -5.61
N ALA A 85 2.83 0.91 -5.11
CA ALA A 85 3.69 1.88 -4.42
C ALA A 85 4.28 1.32 -3.11
N ALA A 86 3.52 0.53 -2.35
CA ALA A 86 3.98 -0.11 -1.12
C ALA A 86 5.07 -1.16 -1.38
N ILE A 87 4.89 -1.99 -2.43
CA ILE A 87 5.90 -2.97 -2.87
C ILE A 87 7.19 -2.24 -3.24
N TRP A 88 7.08 -1.23 -4.11
CA TRP A 88 8.23 -0.44 -4.56
C TRP A 88 8.98 0.22 -3.40
N MET A 89 8.26 0.80 -2.43
CA MET A 89 8.86 1.41 -1.25
C MET A 89 9.63 0.42 -0.39
N ASN A 90 9.19 -0.84 -0.33
CA ASN A 90 9.91 -1.89 0.41
C ASN A 90 11.18 -2.32 -0.33
N GLU A 91 11.11 -2.46 -1.64
CA GLU A 91 12.22 -2.89 -2.50
C GLU A 91 13.32 -1.83 -2.59
N HIS A 92 12.95 -0.57 -2.82
CA HIS A 92 13.87 0.53 -3.10
C HIS A 92 14.22 1.36 -1.84
N ARG A 93 13.81 0.93 -0.65
CA ARG A 93 14.00 1.68 0.61
C ARG A 93 15.45 2.12 0.82
N LYS A 94 16.42 1.31 0.41
CA LYS A 94 17.86 1.56 0.62
C LYS A 94 18.48 2.48 -0.43
N GLU A 95 17.80 2.71 -1.54
CA GLU A 95 18.26 3.57 -2.64
C GLU A 95 17.86 5.04 -2.43
N ILE A 96 16.86 5.27 -1.57
CA ILE A 96 16.38 6.60 -1.24
C ILE A 96 17.34 7.26 -0.25
N ASP A 97 17.81 8.47 -0.57
CA ASP A 97 18.49 9.33 0.39
C ASP A 97 17.48 9.95 1.35
N TRP A 98 17.24 9.26 2.46
CA TRP A 98 16.30 9.68 3.51
C TRP A 98 16.71 10.97 4.22
N ASP A 99 17.98 11.34 4.20
CA ASP A 99 18.50 12.51 4.92
C ASP A 99 18.57 13.77 4.04
N ALA A 100 18.14 13.69 2.78
CA ALA A 100 18.07 14.81 1.85
C ALA A 100 17.25 15.98 2.39
N LYS A 101 17.79 17.20 2.30
CA LYS A 101 17.18 18.46 2.80
C LYS A 101 16.64 19.35 1.68
#